data_AF-A0A497FS48-F1
#
_entry.id   AF-A0A497FS48-F1
#
_cell.length_a   1.000
_cell.length_b   1.000
_cell.length_c   1.000
_cell.angle_alpha   90.00
_cell.angle_beta   90.00
_cell.angle_gamma   90.00
#
_symmetry.space_group_name_H-M   'P 1'
#
loop_
_entity.id
_entity.type
_entity.pdbx_description
1 polymer ?
#
loop_
_entity_poly.entity_id
_entity_poly.type
_entity_poly.pdbx_seq_one_letter_code
_entity_poly.pdbx_strand_id
1 'polypeptide(L)'
;MNLIVTCAFISFLIEFSLLLINLLIDRRRVGENIVYLTLTGVCFAAALIVSNPIKVSEYTGIPVYLFSLKKCNQSLSILLNKTIDYATKASQLNVGFATSEIVASVLSSFLSFSTAKKLIFFINTAKAFTKVLTKILSLTVSLLLLLLLIIRFASSIGSYLLISGSCLVCFRKLRRLGVTLLSISVILLYILPYTINSAVLTVKYRTPQIDIPENWSAILIEVRTKSGEYVSYALVKLEFNYTIFVPCNTSNTTCCCYACCPQNISGWFSVQMNQYGKRIVILPEGIYCVKNVVVYWFNISALTCCCRKSGYNITGENCFP
;
A
#
# COMPACT_ATOMS: atom_id res chain seq x y z
N MET A 1 0.25 22.37 19.37
CA MET A 1 1.00 21.97 20.58
C MET A 1 0.82 22.97 21.71
N ASN A 2 0.99 24.28 21.47
CA ASN A 2 0.85 25.33 22.50
C ASN A 2 -0.47 25.26 23.29
N LEU A 3 -1.61 25.02 22.62
CA LEU A 3 -2.93 25.01 23.27
C LEU A 3 -3.13 23.84 24.26
N ILE A 4 -2.54 22.68 23.97
CA ILE A 4 -2.63 21.51 24.85
C ILE A 4 -1.75 21.72 26.08
N VAL A 5 -0.55 22.31 25.89
CA VAL A 5 0.37 22.64 26.98
C VAL A 5 -0.23 23.70 27.90
N THR A 6 -0.87 24.74 27.36
CA THR A 6 -1.54 25.77 28.17
C THR A 6 -2.74 25.20 28.94
N CYS A 7 -3.58 24.38 28.32
CA CYS A 7 -4.70 23.73 29.02
C CYS A 7 -4.22 22.79 30.14
N ALA A 8 -3.15 22.04 29.91
CA ALA A 8 -2.57 21.17 30.92
C ALA A 8 -1.96 21.97 32.09
N PHE A 9 -1.27 23.08 31.80
CA PHE A 9 -0.71 23.97 32.81
C PHE A 9 -1.81 24.61 33.67
N ILE A 10 -2.88 25.11 33.05
CA ILE A 10 -4.05 25.66 33.75
C ILE A 10 -4.70 24.58 34.63
N SER A 11 -4.89 23.38 34.09
CA SER A 11 -5.45 22.26 34.87
C SER A 11 -4.56 21.87 36.04
N PHE A 12 -3.24 21.90 35.86
CA PHE A 12 -2.28 21.60 36.91
C PHE A 12 -2.32 22.66 38.02
N LEU A 13 -2.40 23.95 37.67
CA LEU A 13 -2.55 25.04 38.63
C LEU A 13 -3.85 24.93 39.45
N ILE A 14 -4.96 24.56 38.81
CA ILE A 14 -6.24 24.35 39.50
C ILE A 14 -6.15 23.19 40.49
N GLU A 15 -5.60 22.04 40.09
CA GLU A 15 -5.45 20.89 40.99
C GLU A 15 -4.44 21.16 42.11
N PHE A 16 -3.35 21.88 41.81
CA PHE A 16 -2.34 22.26 42.81
C PHE A 16 -2.90 23.25 43.84
N SER A 17 -3.66 24.27 43.41
CA SER A 17 -4.32 25.21 44.32
C SER A 17 -5.37 24.52 45.20
N LEU A 18 -6.16 23.58 44.66
CA LEU A 18 -7.09 22.76 45.44
C LEU A 18 -6.38 21.85 46.45
N LEU A 19 -5.22 21.31 46.09
CA LEU A 19 -4.38 20.54 47.01
C LEU A 19 -3.89 21.41 48.15
N LEU A 20 -3.41 22.63 47.87
CA LEU A 20 -2.92 23.58 48.86
C LEU A 20 -4.02 24.01 49.84
N ILE A 21 -5.24 24.28 49.33
CA ILE A 21 -6.41 24.61 50.15
C ILE A 21 -6.81 23.42 51.05
N ASN A 22 -6.88 22.20 50.50
CA ASN A 22 -7.26 21.03 51.29
C ASN A 22 -6.18 20.64 52.31
N LEU A 23 -4.91 20.95 52.06
CA LEU A 23 -3.83 20.72 53.01
C LEU A 23 -3.94 21.65 54.24
N LEU A 24 -4.53 22.83 54.06
CA LEU A 24 -4.84 23.81 55.12
C LEU A 24 -6.14 23.50 55.87
N ILE A 25 -7.19 23.01 55.18
CA ILE A 25 -8.55 22.89 55.75
C ILE A 25 -8.91 21.45 56.16
N ASP A 26 -8.65 20.45 55.31
CA ASP A 26 -9.11 19.06 55.53
C ASP A 26 -8.12 18.02 54.99
N ARG A 27 -7.24 17.55 55.87
CA ARG A 27 -6.14 16.62 55.55
C ARG A 27 -6.62 15.26 55.03
N ARG A 28 -7.88 14.87 55.25
CA ARG A 28 -8.41 13.58 54.77
C ARG A 28 -8.54 13.53 53.25
N ARG A 29 -8.72 14.67 52.58
CA ARG A 29 -8.89 14.76 51.12
C ARG A 29 -7.59 14.94 50.33
N VAL A 30 -6.45 15.04 51.02
CA VAL A 30 -5.14 15.26 50.39
C VAL A 30 -4.72 14.06 49.53
N GLY A 31 -4.96 12.83 50.01
CA GLY A 31 -4.64 11.61 49.26
C GLY A 31 -5.38 11.51 47.92
N GLU A 32 -6.67 11.85 47.89
CA GLU A 32 -7.46 11.88 46.66
C GLU A 32 -6.90 12.90 45.66
N ASN A 33 -6.57 14.10 46.11
CA ASN A 33 -6.02 15.15 45.24
C ASN A 33 -4.66 14.78 44.63
N ILE A 34 -3.80 14.06 45.38
CA ILE A 34 -2.53 13.53 44.85
C ILE A 34 -2.80 12.52 43.73
N VAL A 35 -3.76 11.61 43.91
CA VAL A 35 -4.17 10.65 42.87
C VAL A 35 -4.70 11.37 41.63
N TYR A 36 -5.50 12.42 41.80
CA TYR A 36 -5.99 13.19 40.65
C TYR A 36 -4.87 13.92 39.90
N LEU A 37 -3.89 14.47 40.62
CA LEU A 37 -2.77 15.21 40.04
C LEU A 37 -1.84 14.27 39.24
N THR A 38 -1.54 13.08 39.78
CA THR A 38 -0.80 12.04 39.04
C THR A 38 -1.56 11.58 37.80
N LEU A 39 -2.87 11.36 37.90
CA LEU A 39 -3.71 10.96 36.77
C LEU A 39 -3.77 12.05 35.69
N THR A 40 -3.82 13.34 36.05
CA THR A 40 -3.72 14.45 35.09
C THR A 40 -2.39 14.42 34.34
N GLY A 41 -1.28 14.14 35.02
CA GLY A 41 0.04 13.99 34.41
C GLY A 41 0.11 12.84 33.40
N VAL A 42 -0.38 11.64 33.76
CA VAL A 42 -0.44 10.48 32.87
C VAL A 42 -1.30 10.77 31.64
N CYS A 43 -2.47 11.35 31.86
CA CYS A 43 -3.39 11.70 30.79
C CYS A 43 -2.81 12.76 29.84
N PHE A 44 -2.08 13.74 30.35
CA PHE A 44 -1.38 14.73 29.54
C PHE A 44 -0.29 14.09 28.66
N ALA A 45 0.51 13.19 29.22
CA ALA A 45 1.50 12.43 28.46
C ALA A 45 0.86 11.63 27.33
N ALA A 46 -0.25 10.92 27.62
CA ALA A 46 -1.00 10.17 26.61
C ALA A 46 -1.56 11.09 25.51
N ALA A 47 -2.12 12.25 25.87
CA ALA A 47 -2.64 13.22 24.91
C ALA A 47 -1.53 13.77 23.99
N LEU A 48 -0.32 14.00 24.51
CA LEU A 48 0.83 14.45 23.72
C LEU A 48 1.31 13.39 22.72
N ILE A 49 1.27 12.12 23.08
CA ILE A 49 1.63 11.02 22.17
C ILE A 49 0.59 10.94 21.05
N VAL A 50 -0.69 10.85 21.40
CA VAL A 50 -1.80 10.69 20.45
C VAL A 50 -1.95 11.91 19.51
N SER A 51 -1.53 13.09 19.94
CA SER A 51 -1.60 14.30 19.11
C SER A 51 -0.58 14.35 17.98
N ASN A 52 0.46 13.52 18.01
CA ASN A 52 1.49 13.51 16.97
C ASN A 52 1.55 12.14 16.26
N PRO A 53 1.17 12.07 14.97
CA PRO A 53 1.18 10.81 14.23
C PRO A 53 2.58 10.19 14.10
N ILE A 54 3.66 10.99 14.15
CA ILE A 54 5.04 10.50 14.13
C ILE A 54 5.34 9.75 15.44
N LYS A 55 4.96 10.31 16.58
CA LYS A 55 5.15 9.66 17.88
C LYS A 55 4.33 8.38 17.96
N VAL A 56 3.08 8.40 17.50
CA VAL A 56 2.26 7.18 17.44
C VAL A 56 2.94 6.10 16.58
N SER A 57 3.52 6.48 15.44
CA SER A 57 4.28 5.57 14.57
C SER A 57 5.52 4.98 15.26
N GLU A 58 6.30 5.80 15.99
CA GLU A 58 7.47 5.34 16.75
C GLU A 58 7.09 4.34 17.85
N TYR A 59 6.01 4.62 18.61
CA TYR A 59 5.57 3.73 19.69
C TYR A 59 4.90 2.44 19.20
N THR A 60 4.25 2.46 18.04
CA THR A 60 3.51 1.30 17.51
C THR A 60 4.30 0.50 16.46
N GLY A 61 5.37 1.05 15.90
CA GLY A 61 6.09 0.47 14.75
C GLY A 61 5.31 0.54 13.43
N ILE A 62 4.12 1.14 13.41
CA ILE A 62 3.27 1.24 12.22
C ILE A 62 3.70 2.46 11.41
N PRO A 63 4.01 2.34 10.10
CA PRO A 63 4.47 3.49 9.32
C PRO A 63 3.39 4.56 9.12
N VAL A 64 3.79 5.83 9.24
CA VAL A 64 2.90 7.01 9.21
C VAL A 64 1.95 7.05 8.00
N TYR A 65 2.40 6.57 6.84
CA TYR A 65 1.57 6.60 5.64
C TYR A 65 0.29 5.77 5.75
N LEU A 66 0.22 4.79 6.67
CA LEU A 66 -0.98 3.99 6.92
C LEU A 66 -2.06 4.78 7.67
N PHE A 67 -1.69 5.82 8.41
CA PHE A 67 -2.63 6.70 9.09
C PHE A 67 -3.18 7.81 8.17
N SER A 68 -2.74 7.87 6.91
CA SER A 68 -3.16 8.93 5.99
C SER A 68 -4.62 8.77 5.55
N LEU A 69 -5.47 9.68 6.04
CA LEU A 69 -6.86 9.84 5.58
C LEU A 69 -6.95 10.21 4.09
N LYS A 70 -6.00 10.99 3.56
CA LYS A 70 -5.96 11.36 2.14
C LYS A 70 -5.77 10.13 1.25
N LYS A 71 -4.81 9.26 1.62
CA LYS A 71 -4.57 7.98 0.92
C LYS A 71 -5.78 7.05 1.01
N CYS A 72 -6.43 7.02 2.16
CA CYS A 72 -7.63 6.22 2.40
C CYS A 72 -8.79 6.67 1.48
N ASN A 73 -9.06 7.97 1.41
CA ASN A 73 -10.08 8.55 0.54
C ASN A 73 -9.81 8.26 -0.95
N GLN A 74 -8.56 8.41 -1.40
CA GLN A 74 -8.16 8.07 -2.78
C GLN A 74 -8.34 6.58 -3.08
N SER A 75 -7.95 5.70 -2.16
CA SER A 75 -8.04 4.25 -2.38
C SER A 75 -9.50 3.79 -2.46
N LEU A 76 -10.36 4.31 -1.58
CA LEU A 76 -11.78 4.00 -1.59
C LEU A 76 -12.52 4.61 -2.78
N SER A 77 -12.18 5.82 -3.23
CA SER A 77 -12.83 6.40 -4.40
C SER A 77 -12.52 5.61 -5.68
N ILE A 78 -11.28 5.13 -5.84
CA ILE A 78 -10.90 4.24 -6.94
C ILE A 78 -11.68 2.92 -6.86
N LEU A 79 -11.78 2.33 -5.68
CA LEU A 79 -12.47 1.06 -5.49
C LEU A 79 -13.98 1.21 -5.72
N LEU A 80 -14.60 2.27 -5.20
CA LEU A 80 -16.00 2.62 -5.42
C LEU A 80 -16.31 2.79 -6.91
N ASN A 81 -15.50 3.57 -7.63
CA ASN A 81 -15.72 3.81 -9.06
C ASN A 81 -15.67 2.51 -9.87
N LYS A 82 -14.74 1.61 -9.54
CA LYS A 82 -14.68 0.28 -10.16
C LYS A 82 -15.91 -0.55 -9.84
N THR A 83 -16.35 -0.60 -8.58
CA THR A 83 -17.52 -1.37 -8.18
C THR A 83 -18.80 -0.82 -8.81
N ILE A 84 -18.93 0.50 -8.95
CA ILE A 84 -20.04 1.15 -9.67
C ILE A 84 -20.04 0.72 -11.14
N ASP A 85 -18.90 0.72 -11.83
CA ASP A 85 -18.80 0.26 -13.23
C ASP A 85 -19.18 -1.22 -13.38
N TYR A 86 -18.79 -2.07 -12.44
CA TYR A 86 -19.25 -3.48 -12.43
C TYR A 86 -20.76 -3.59 -12.15
N ALA A 87 -21.29 -2.79 -11.23
CA ALA A 87 -22.72 -2.78 -10.91
C ALA A 87 -23.57 -2.30 -12.09
N THR A 88 -23.15 -1.27 -12.82
CA THR A 88 -23.84 -0.78 -14.02
C THR A 88 -23.82 -1.82 -15.13
N LYS A 89 -22.67 -2.47 -15.38
CA LYS A 89 -22.56 -3.57 -16.36
C LYS A 89 -23.44 -4.76 -15.98
N ALA A 90 -23.46 -5.17 -14.72
CA ALA A 90 -24.34 -6.24 -14.25
C ALA A 90 -25.82 -5.88 -14.37
N SER A 91 -26.18 -4.61 -14.14
CA SER A 91 -27.54 -4.09 -14.35
C SER A 91 -27.94 -4.12 -15.83
N GLN A 92 -27.05 -3.66 -16.73
CA GLN A 92 -27.25 -3.73 -18.18
C GLN A 92 -27.43 -5.17 -18.66
N LEU A 93 -26.64 -6.11 -18.16
CA LEU A 93 -26.81 -7.54 -18.44
C LEU A 93 -28.18 -8.06 -17.98
N ASN A 94 -28.65 -7.64 -16.81
CA ASN A 94 -29.96 -8.04 -16.31
C ASN A 94 -31.11 -7.52 -17.20
N VAL A 95 -31.00 -6.30 -17.71
CA VAL A 95 -31.93 -5.75 -18.71
C VAL A 95 -31.83 -6.52 -20.04
N GLY A 96 -30.61 -6.87 -20.46
CA GLY A 96 -30.36 -7.72 -21.62
C GLY A 96 -31.04 -9.09 -21.49
N PHE A 97 -30.93 -9.75 -20.34
CA PHE A 97 -31.63 -11.01 -20.11
C PHE A 97 -33.15 -10.85 -20.08
N ALA A 98 -33.68 -9.76 -19.52
CA ALA A 98 -35.11 -9.48 -19.53
C ALA A 98 -35.64 -9.27 -20.96
N THR A 99 -34.91 -8.55 -21.82
CA THR A 99 -35.28 -8.41 -23.24
C THR A 99 -35.17 -9.74 -23.99
N SER A 100 -34.14 -10.54 -23.71
CA SER A 100 -34.01 -11.88 -24.29
C SER A 100 -35.14 -12.83 -23.89
N GLU A 101 -35.67 -12.70 -22.66
CA GLU A 101 -36.82 -13.48 -22.19
C GLU A 101 -38.08 -13.14 -22.97
N ILE A 102 -38.32 -11.85 -23.26
CA ILE A 102 -39.45 -11.38 -24.08
C ILE A 102 -39.30 -11.90 -25.51
N VAL A 103 -38.11 -11.85 -26.09
CA VAL A 103 -37.86 -12.37 -27.44
C VAL A 103 -38.03 -13.89 -27.48
N ALA A 104 -37.54 -14.59 -26.46
CA ALA A 104 -37.69 -16.04 -26.32
C ALA A 104 -39.14 -16.48 -26.14
N SER A 105 -39.95 -15.72 -25.39
CA SER A 105 -41.36 -16.01 -25.21
C SER A 105 -42.15 -15.78 -26.51
N VAL A 106 -41.82 -14.75 -27.28
CA VAL A 106 -42.39 -14.55 -28.63
C VAL A 106 -41.97 -15.67 -29.58
N LEU A 107 -40.69 -16.05 -29.60
CA LEU A 107 -40.17 -17.15 -30.43
C LEU A 107 -40.71 -18.52 -30.03
N SER A 108 -41.09 -18.70 -28.76
CA SER A 108 -41.67 -19.96 -28.28
C SER A 108 -42.99 -20.29 -28.97
N SER A 109 -43.70 -19.28 -29.48
CA SER A 109 -44.91 -19.44 -30.30
C SER A 109 -44.62 -20.03 -31.69
N PHE A 110 -43.36 -20.01 -32.14
CA PHE A 110 -42.94 -20.46 -33.48
C PHE A 110 -42.01 -21.69 -33.44
N LEU A 111 -41.46 -22.04 -32.28
CA LEU A 111 -40.51 -23.14 -32.10
C LEU A 111 -41.15 -24.38 -31.47
N SER A 112 -40.51 -25.53 -31.64
CA SER A 112 -40.94 -26.76 -30.96
C SER A 112 -40.94 -26.58 -29.43
N PHE A 113 -41.93 -27.15 -28.75
CA PHE A 113 -42.13 -27.01 -27.30
C PHE A 113 -40.87 -27.35 -26.47
N SER A 114 -40.10 -28.34 -26.91
CA SER A 114 -38.85 -28.80 -26.26
C SER A 114 -37.73 -27.75 -26.31
N THR A 115 -37.50 -27.14 -27.48
CA THR A 115 -36.43 -26.15 -27.68
C THR A 115 -36.74 -24.83 -26.98
N ALA A 116 -38.00 -24.40 -27.03
CA ALA A 116 -38.45 -23.19 -26.34
C ALA A 116 -38.31 -23.30 -24.81
N LYS A 117 -38.71 -24.43 -24.23
CA LYS A 117 -38.64 -24.66 -22.78
C LYS A 117 -37.19 -24.65 -22.26
N LYS A 118 -36.25 -25.26 -22.99
CA LYS A 118 -34.83 -25.22 -22.64
C LYS A 118 -34.28 -23.79 -22.67
N LEU A 119 -34.59 -23.03 -23.72
CA LEU A 119 -34.09 -21.67 -23.90
C LEU A 119 -34.63 -20.71 -22.81
N ILE A 120 -35.93 -20.79 -22.49
CA ILE A 120 -36.54 -20.02 -21.39
C ILE A 120 -35.93 -20.40 -20.04
N PHE A 121 -35.66 -21.69 -19.80
CA PHE A 121 -35.01 -22.14 -18.56
C PHE A 121 -33.60 -21.56 -18.40
N PHE A 122 -32.79 -21.54 -19.46
CA PHE A 122 -31.45 -20.94 -19.44
C PHE A 122 -31.51 -19.43 -19.16
N ILE A 123 -32.39 -18.69 -19.84
CA ILE A 123 -32.56 -17.25 -19.64
C ILE A 123 -33.01 -16.94 -18.22
N ASN A 124 -33.97 -17.69 -17.68
CA ASN A 124 -34.44 -17.50 -16.30
C ASN A 124 -33.35 -17.78 -15.26
N THR A 125 -32.53 -18.82 -15.50
CA THR A 125 -31.39 -19.14 -14.63
C THR A 125 -30.34 -18.02 -14.67
N ALA A 126 -29.98 -17.54 -15.86
CA ALA A 126 -29.04 -16.44 -16.05
C ALA A 126 -29.55 -15.14 -15.40
N LYS A 127 -30.83 -14.81 -15.58
CA LYS A 127 -31.49 -13.65 -14.97
C LYS A 127 -31.50 -13.72 -13.45
N ALA A 128 -31.76 -14.89 -12.88
CA ALA A 128 -31.69 -15.09 -11.42
C ALA A 128 -30.28 -14.82 -10.90
N PHE A 129 -29.25 -15.34 -11.58
CA PHE A 129 -27.86 -15.09 -11.23
C PHE A 129 -27.47 -13.61 -11.32
N THR A 130 -27.81 -12.92 -12.42
CA THR A 130 -27.52 -11.49 -12.57
C THR A 130 -28.25 -10.63 -11.54
N LYS A 131 -29.48 -11.01 -11.16
CA LYS A 131 -30.24 -10.32 -10.09
C LYS A 131 -29.57 -10.47 -8.72
N VAL A 132 -29.02 -11.64 -8.40
CA VAL A 132 -28.25 -11.84 -7.16
C VAL A 132 -26.95 -11.05 -7.21
N LEU A 133 -26.22 -11.11 -8.32
CA LEU A 133 -24.96 -10.39 -8.51
C LEU A 133 -25.14 -8.87 -8.38
N THR A 134 -26.17 -8.30 -9.02
CA THR A 134 -26.50 -6.88 -8.91
C THR A 134 -26.86 -6.47 -7.49
N LYS A 135 -27.58 -7.31 -6.73
CA LYS A 135 -27.89 -7.05 -5.31
C LYS A 135 -26.65 -7.07 -4.42
N ILE A 136 -25.72 -7.99 -4.66
CA ILE A 136 -24.46 -8.04 -3.92
C ILE A 136 -23.62 -6.79 -4.25
N LEU A 137 -23.48 -6.47 -5.53
CA LEU A 137 -22.72 -5.29 -5.96
C LEU A 137 -23.33 -3.99 -5.41
N SER A 138 -24.65 -3.83 -5.44
CA SER A 138 -25.30 -2.63 -4.89
C SER A 138 -25.10 -2.49 -3.37
N LEU A 139 -25.14 -3.60 -2.63
CA LEU A 139 -24.86 -3.60 -1.19
C LEU A 139 -23.39 -3.23 -0.91
N THR A 140 -22.45 -3.76 -1.70
CA THR A 140 -21.03 -3.37 -1.57
C THR A 140 -20.79 -1.90 -1.89
N VAL A 141 -21.45 -1.36 -2.92
CA VAL A 141 -21.39 0.08 -3.26
C VAL A 141 -21.92 0.93 -2.10
N SER A 142 -23.05 0.55 -1.50
CA SER A 142 -23.62 1.24 -0.32
C SER A 142 -22.64 1.26 0.86
N LEU A 143 -22.01 0.12 1.16
CA LEU A 143 -21.03 0.01 2.23
C LEU A 143 -19.78 0.86 1.96
N LEU A 144 -19.29 0.88 0.72
CA LEU A 144 -18.14 1.72 0.33
C LEU A 144 -18.47 3.21 0.40
N LEU A 145 -19.67 3.62 0.01
CA LEU A 145 -20.16 5.00 0.17
C LEU A 145 -20.21 5.40 1.63
N LEU A 146 -20.72 4.53 2.51
CA LEU A 146 -20.79 4.78 3.95
C LEU A 146 -19.39 4.95 4.55
N LEU A 147 -18.44 4.07 4.21
CA LEU A 147 -17.03 4.20 4.63
C LEU A 147 -16.41 5.51 4.15
N LEU A 148 -16.64 5.88 2.88
CA LEU A 148 -16.12 7.10 2.29
C LEU A 148 -16.70 8.35 2.98
N LEU A 149 -17.97 8.33 3.37
CA LEU A 149 -18.62 9.40 4.12
C LEU A 149 -17.99 9.53 5.51
N ILE A 150 -17.76 8.42 6.22
CA ILE A 150 -17.08 8.41 7.53
C ILE A 150 -15.68 9.01 7.43
N ILE A 151 -14.91 8.68 6.39
CA ILE A 151 -13.55 9.22 6.22
C ILE A 151 -13.56 10.70 5.91
N ARG A 152 -14.49 11.16 5.07
CA ARG A 152 -14.65 12.59 4.79
C ARG A 152 -15.03 13.34 6.07
N PHE A 153 -15.94 12.79 6.87
CA PHE A 153 -16.28 13.32 8.19
C PHE A 153 -15.05 13.37 9.11
N ALA A 154 -14.29 12.28 9.21
CA ALA A 154 -13.07 12.20 10.00
C ALA A 154 -12.00 13.21 9.55
N SER A 155 -11.88 13.46 8.25
CA SER A 155 -10.93 14.44 7.71
C SER A 155 -11.27 15.89 8.05
N SER A 156 -12.57 16.19 8.20
CA SER A 156 -13.03 17.53 8.55
C SER A 156 -12.99 17.78 10.05
N ILE A 157 -13.48 16.82 10.84
CA ILE A 157 -13.77 17.01 12.27
C ILE A 157 -12.75 16.34 13.19
N GLY A 158 -11.99 15.35 12.69
CA GLY A 158 -11.12 14.53 13.54
C GLY A 158 -10.03 15.32 14.27
N SER A 159 -9.42 16.31 13.61
CA SER A 159 -8.41 17.17 14.26
C SER A 159 -9.02 18.00 15.40
N TYR A 160 -10.23 18.54 15.22
CA TYR A 160 -10.94 19.28 16.25
C TYR A 160 -11.35 18.41 17.44
N LEU A 161 -11.82 17.19 17.19
CA LEU A 161 -12.13 16.22 18.25
C LEU A 161 -10.88 15.83 19.03
N LEU A 162 -9.76 15.65 18.35
CA LEU A 162 -8.50 15.29 19.01
C LEU A 162 -7.99 16.42 19.90
N ILE A 163 -8.02 17.67 19.41
CA ILE A 163 -7.59 18.84 20.18
C ILE A 163 -8.51 19.06 21.39
N SER A 164 -9.83 19.06 21.18
CA SER A 164 -10.81 19.27 22.25
C SER A 164 -10.76 18.15 23.29
N GLY A 165 -10.68 16.89 22.87
CA GLY A 165 -10.51 15.74 23.75
C GLY A 165 -9.23 15.84 24.58
N SER A 166 -8.10 16.16 23.93
CA SER A 166 -6.79 16.32 24.60
C SER A 166 -6.83 17.39 25.69
N CYS A 167 -7.53 18.50 25.46
CA CYS A 167 -7.64 19.59 26.44
C CYS A 167 -8.59 19.23 27.59
N LEU A 168 -9.75 18.61 27.29
CA LEU A 168 -10.78 18.29 28.27
C LEU A 168 -10.35 17.19 29.25
N VAL A 169 -9.51 16.26 28.81
CA VAL A 169 -9.01 15.15 29.65
C VAL A 169 -8.25 15.65 30.88
N CYS A 170 -7.61 16.82 30.79
CA CYS A 170 -6.84 17.37 31.91
C CYS A 170 -7.76 17.71 33.10
N PHE A 171 -8.97 18.22 32.85
CA PHE A 171 -9.89 18.69 33.88
C PHE A 171 -10.65 17.55 34.58
N ARG A 172 -10.62 17.50 35.92
CA ARG A 172 -11.27 16.46 36.73
C ARG A 172 -12.75 16.22 36.40
N LYS A 173 -13.56 17.27 36.30
CA LYS A 173 -15.02 17.15 36.04
C LYS A 173 -15.35 16.76 34.59
N LEU A 174 -14.50 17.14 33.63
CA LEU A 174 -14.73 16.93 32.19
C LEU A 174 -13.94 15.75 31.64
N ARG A 175 -13.12 15.09 32.46
CA ARG A 175 -12.23 14.00 32.07
C ARG A 175 -12.95 12.87 31.35
N ARG A 176 -14.14 12.47 31.82
CA ARG A 176 -14.94 11.42 31.17
C ARG A 176 -15.28 11.78 29.73
N LEU A 177 -15.73 13.02 29.49
CA LEU A 177 -16.02 13.54 28.15
C LEU A 177 -14.75 13.67 27.30
N GLY A 178 -13.64 14.11 27.90
CA GLY A 178 -12.36 14.16 27.20
C GLY A 178 -11.89 12.78 26.73
N VAL A 179 -12.01 11.76 27.59
CA VAL A 179 -11.60 10.38 27.27
C VAL A 179 -12.45 9.79 26.16
N THR A 180 -13.77 10.02 26.15
CA THR A 180 -14.63 9.55 25.06
C THR A 180 -14.35 10.27 23.75
N LEU A 181 -14.08 11.58 23.77
CA LEU A 181 -13.69 12.33 22.58
C LEU A 181 -12.34 11.86 22.03
N LEU A 182 -11.36 11.60 22.92
CA LEU A 182 -10.07 11.05 22.52
C LEU A 182 -10.20 9.65 21.94
N SER A 183 -11.00 8.76 22.54
CA SER A 183 -11.15 7.39 22.03
C SER A 183 -11.80 7.39 20.64
N ILE A 184 -12.85 8.19 20.44
CA ILE A 184 -13.47 8.39 19.13
C ILE A 184 -12.46 8.95 18.12
N SER A 185 -11.66 9.93 18.53
CA SER A 185 -10.63 10.53 17.68
C SER A 185 -9.57 9.50 17.27
N VAL A 186 -9.14 8.64 18.20
CA VAL A 186 -8.17 7.58 17.92
C VAL A 186 -8.73 6.57 16.91
N ILE A 187 -10.00 6.18 17.08
CA ILE A 187 -10.67 5.28 16.15
C ILE A 187 -10.72 5.90 14.74
N LEU A 188 -11.16 7.15 14.64
CA LEU A 188 -11.37 7.83 13.35
C LEU A 188 -10.06 8.19 12.63
N LEU A 189 -9.03 8.62 13.36
CA LEU A 189 -7.79 9.14 12.78
C LEU A 189 -6.69 8.09 12.63
N TYR A 190 -6.68 7.04 13.46
CA TYR A 190 -5.60 6.04 13.46
C TYR A 190 -6.10 4.65 13.08
N ILE A 191 -7.09 4.12 13.81
CA ILE A 191 -7.53 2.72 13.62
C ILE A 191 -8.21 2.55 12.26
N LEU A 192 -9.17 3.42 11.91
CA LEU A 192 -9.92 3.31 10.67
C LEU A 192 -9.03 3.49 9.41
N PRO A 193 -8.13 4.48 9.33
CA PRO A 193 -7.24 4.59 8.17
C PRO A 193 -6.26 3.42 8.09
N TYR A 194 -5.78 2.91 9.23
CA TYR A 194 -4.89 1.77 9.28
C TYR A 194 -5.57 0.50 8.73
N THR A 195 -6.78 0.17 9.16
CA THR A 195 -7.49 -1.04 8.69
C THR A 195 -7.74 -1.01 7.19
N ILE A 196 -8.13 0.15 6.65
CA ILE A 196 -8.42 0.28 5.22
C ILE A 196 -7.13 0.26 4.40
N ASN A 197 -6.11 1.03 4.79
CA ASN A 197 -4.86 1.10 4.04
C ASN A 197 -4.06 -0.22 4.10
N SER A 198 -4.13 -0.96 5.20
CA SER A 198 -3.50 -2.29 5.30
C SER A 198 -4.22 -3.32 4.42
N ALA A 199 -5.56 -3.34 4.40
CA ALA A 199 -6.34 -4.23 3.54
C ALA A 199 -6.11 -3.97 2.05
N VAL A 200 -5.88 -2.72 1.63
CA VAL A 200 -5.56 -2.42 0.22
C VAL A 200 -4.14 -2.88 -0.15
N LEU A 201 -3.20 -2.86 0.79
CA LEU A 201 -1.82 -3.32 0.55
C LEU A 201 -1.71 -4.83 0.39
N THR A 202 -2.51 -5.60 1.13
CA THR A 202 -2.52 -7.06 0.99
C THR A 202 -2.99 -7.52 -0.40
N VAL A 203 -3.80 -6.71 -1.08
CA VAL A 203 -4.27 -6.99 -2.47
C VAL A 203 -3.22 -6.62 -3.53
N LYS A 204 -2.11 -5.97 -3.14
CA LYS A 204 -1.08 -5.46 -4.07
C LYS A 204 0.12 -6.38 -4.28
N TYR A 205 0.04 -7.66 -3.92
CA TYR A 205 0.90 -8.67 -4.57
C TYR A 205 0.31 -9.02 -5.94
N ARG A 206 0.34 -8.06 -6.87
CA ARG A 206 0.35 -8.41 -8.28
C ARG A 206 1.74 -8.93 -8.55
N THR A 207 1.88 -10.23 -8.77
CA THR A 207 2.99 -10.72 -9.60
C THR A 207 2.99 -9.86 -10.86
N PRO A 208 4.11 -9.21 -11.22
CA PRO A 208 4.15 -8.49 -12.47
C PRO A 208 3.85 -9.51 -13.57
N GLN A 209 2.70 -9.37 -14.24
CA GLN A 209 2.43 -10.01 -15.53
C GLN A 209 3.33 -9.29 -16.54
N ILE A 210 4.62 -9.58 -16.46
CA ILE A 210 5.52 -9.35 -17.58
C ILE A 210 5.31 -10.60 -18.42
N ASP A 211 4.73 -10.45 -19.59
CA ASP A 211 4.84 -11.47 -20.64
C ASP A 211 6.33 -11.54 -20.98
N ILE A 212 7.04 -12.44 -20.28
CA ILE A 212 8.45 -12.72 -20.55
C ILE A 212 8.46 -13.33 -21.95
N PRO A 213 9.18 -12.74 -22.93
CA PRO A 213 9.27 -13.33 -24.26
C PRO A 213 9.82 -14.77 -24.15
N GLU A 214 9.36 -15.69 -25.01
CA GLU A 214 9.72 -17.12 -24.91
C GLU A 214 11.24 -17.37 -24.86
N ASN A 215 12.05 -16.46 -25.40
CA ASN A 215 13.50 -16.58 -25.49
C ASN A 215 14.23 -15.83 -24.35
N TRP A 216 13.62 -15.66 -23.18
CA TRP A 216 14.20 -14.97 -22.03
C TRP A 216 14.23 -15.89 -20.82
N SER A 217 15.36 -15.95 -20.13
CA SER A 217 15.60 -16.82 -18.99
C SER A 217 15.81 -16.01 -17.70
N ALA A 218 15.51 -16.63 -16.56
CA ALA A 218 15.74 -16.05 -15.25
C ALA A 218 17.03 -16.60 -14.64
N ILE A 219 17.94 -15.71 -14.26
CA ILE A 219 19.25 -16.05 -13.70
C ILE A 219 19.38 -15.45 -12.31
N LEU A 220 19.82 -16.26 -11.34
CA LEU A 220 20.17 -15.81 -10.00
C LEU A 220 21.64 -15.41 -9.96
N ILE A 221 21.91 -14.15 -9.65
CA ILE A 221 23.26 -13.64 -9.41
C ILE A 221 23.48 -13.51 -7.91
N GLU A 222 24.55 -14.12 -7.42
CA GLU A 222 25.01 -13.98 -6.04
C GLU A 222 26.44 -13.45 -6.02
N VAL A 223 26.67 -12.37 -5.28
CA VAL A 223 28.01 -11.79 -5.10
C VAL A 223 28.49 -12.09 -3.70
N ARG A 224 29.56 -12.90 -3.61
CA ARG A 224 30.20 -13.29 -2.35
C ARG A 224 31.67 -12.90 -2.34
N THR A 225 32.19 -12.59 -1.16
CA THR A 225 33.63 -12.42 -0.92
C THR A 225 34.34 -13.78 -0.93
N LYS A 226 35.68 -13.78 -0.94
CA LYS A 226 36.48 -15.01 -0.77
C LYS A 226 36.22 -15.70 0.58
N SER A 227 35.77 -14.96 1.60
CA SER A 227 35.36 -15.49 2.90
C SER A 227 33.93 -16.07 2.92
N GLY A 228 33.19 -15.96 1.81
CA GLY A 228 31.82 -16.47 1.69
C GLY A 228 30.72 -15.49 2.14
N GLU A 229 31.08 -14.26 2.53
CA GLU A 229 30.13 -13.24 2.95
C GLU A 229 29.47 -12.56 1.73
N TYR A 230 28.19 -12.22 1.85
CA TYR A 230 27.47 -11.55 0.76
C TYR A 230 27.82 -10.07 0.67
N VAL A 231 28.01 -9.57 -0.55
CA VAL A 231 28.31 -8.16 -0.81
C VAL A 231 27.04 -7.41 -1.16
N SER A 232 26.56 -6.58 -0.24
CA SER A 232 25.39 -5.73 -0.44
C SER A 232 25.61 -4.72 -1.57
N TYR A 233 24.58 -4.52 -2.40
CA TYR A 233 24.52 -3.46 -3.41
C TYR A 233 25.63 -3.45 -4.47
N ALA A 234 26.36 -4.55 -4.65
CA ALA A 234 27.34 -4.69 -5.71
C ALA A 234 26.69 -4.47 -7.10
N LEU A 235 27.40 -3.82 -8.01
CA LEU A 235 26.99 -3.62 -9.39
C LEU A 235 27.76 -4.57 -10.30
N VAL A 236 27.06 -5.52 -10.90
CA VAL A 236 27.63 -6.53 -11.81
C VAL A 236 27.43 -6.07 -13.25
N LYS A 237 28.52 -5.94 -14.00
CA LYS A 237 28.50 -5.65 -15.43
C LYS A 237 28.63 -6.94 -16.22
N LEU A 238 27.55 -7.33 -16.90
CA LEU A 238 27.48 -8.50 -17.77
C LEU A 238 27.71 -8.05 -19.21
N GLU A 239 28.72 -8.60 -19.86
CA GLU A 239 28.93 -8.44 -21.29
C GLU A 239 28.27 -9.60 -22.02
N PHE A 240 27.60 -9.30 -23.13
CA PHE A 240 26.95 -10.31 -23.95
C PHE A 240 27.44 -10.23 -25.38
N ASN A 241 27.45 -11.39 -26.02
CA ASN A 241 27.65 -11.51 -27.45
C ASN A 241 26.66 -12.56 -27.96
N TYR A 242 25.61 -12.11 -28.66
CA TYR A 242 24.63 -13.02 -29.24
C TYR A 242 24.35 -12.67 -30.70
N THR A 243 24.12 -13.72 -31.49
CA THR A 243 23.72 -13.63 -32.89
C THR A 243 22.21 -13.47 -32.97
N ILE A 244 21.72 -12.33 -33.47
CA ILE A 244 20.31 -12.19 -33.82
C ILE A 244 20.15 -12.46 -35.32
N PHE A 245 19.15 -13.27 -35.67
CA PHE A 245 18.65 -13.32 -37.04
C PHE A 245 17.70 -12.16 -37.27
N VAL A 246 18.17 -11.13 -37.97
CA VAL A 246 17.34 -9.97 -38.30
C VAL A 246 16.47 -10.34 -39.50
N PRO A 247 15.14 -10.12 -39.46
CA PRO A 247 14.29 -10.36 -40.61
C PRO A 247 14.74 -9.49 -41.78
N CYS A 248 14.94 -10.11 -42.95
CA CYS A 248 15.41 -9.42 -44.15
C CYS A 248 14.45 -8.28 -44.52
N ASN A 249 14.97 -7.06 -44.62
CA ASN A 249 14.23 -5.94 -45.18
C ASN A 249 14.11 -6.17 -46.69
N THR A 250 12.90 -6.45 -47.19
CA THR A 250 12.60 -6.88 -48.56
C THR A 250 12.84 -5.79 -49.63
N SER A 251 13.48 -4.68 -49.29
CA SER A 251 13.69 -3.54 -50.17
C SER A 251 15.07 -3.47 -50.85
N ASN A 252 16.06 -4.26 -50.41
CA ASN A 252 17.38 -4.31 -51.05
C ASN A 252 17.64 -5.66 -51.74
N THR A 253 17.39 -5.69 -53.03
CA THR A 253 17.41 -6.83 -53.97
C THR A 253 18.82 -7.28 -54.39
N THR A 254 19.83 -7.22 -53.51
CA THR A 254 21.21 -7.60 -53.86
C THR A 254 21.75 -8.80 -53.09
N CYS A 255 20.97 -9.41 -52.19
CA CYS A 255 21.37 -10.64 -51.51
C CYS A 255 20.61 -11.84 -52.09
N CYS A 256 21.29 -12.71 -52.85
CA CYS A 256 20.73 -13.92 -53.47
C CYS A 256 20.44 -15.07 -52.48
N CYS A 257 20.38 -14.80 -51.18
CA CYS A 257 20.09 -15.79 -50.16
C CYS A 257 18.82 -15.40 -49.40
N TYR A 258 17.77 -16.22 -49.51
CA TYR A 258 16.56 -16.18 -48.66
C TYR A 258 16.83 -16.49 -47.17
N ALA A 259 18.08 -16.48 -46.73
CA ALA A 259 18.49 -16.75 -45.36
C ALA A 259 18.83 -15.42 -44.66
N CYS A 260 18.14 -15.16 -43.54
CA CYS A 260 18.39 -14.04 -42.64
C CYS A 260 19.89 -13.90 -42.34
N CYS A 261 20.46 -12.71 -42.57
CA CYS A 261 21.86 -12.48 -42.23
C CYS A 261 22.01 -12.44 -40.70
N PRO A 262 22.86 -13.28 -40.09
CA PRO A 262 23.15 -13.19 -38.67
C PRO A 262 23.88 -11.87 -38.40
N GLN A 263 23.32 -11.04 -37.52
CA GLN A 263 24.03 -9.89 -36.97
C GLN A 263 24.53 -10.22 -35.57
N ASN A 264 25.84 -10.07 -35.36
CA ASN A 264 26.44 -10.14 -34.04
C ASN A 264 26.17 -8.80 -33.33
N ILE A 265 25.41 -8.87 -32.24
CA ILE A 265 25.19 -7.71 -31.37
C ILE A 265 25.96 -7.97 -30.07
N SER A 266 26.91 -7.09 -29.81
CA SER A 266 27.67 -7.05 -28.56
C SER A 266 27.21 -5.86 -27.72
N GLY A 267 27.07 -6.07 -26.42
CA GLY A 267 26.70 -5.00 -25.49
C GLY A 267 26.94 -5.39 -24.05
N TRP A 268 26.42 -4.58 -23.13
CA TRP A 268 26.50 -4.87 -21.70
C TRP A 268 25.22 -4.53 -20.95
N PHE A 269 24.91 -5.34 -19.94
CA PHE A 269 23.91 -5.05 -18.91
C PHE A 269 24.59 -4.71 -17.58
N SER A 270 24.02 -3.78 -16.84
CA SER A 270 24.45 -3.43 -15.48
C SER A 270 23.36 -3.83 -14.49
N VAL A 271 23.68 -4.74 -13.58
CA VAL A 271 22.74 -5.24 -12.58
C VAL A 271 23.20 -4.84 -11.18
N GLN A 272 22.37 -4.08 -10.46
CA GLN A 272 22.62 -3.76 -9.06
C GLN A 272 22.03 -4.83 -8.13
N MET A 273 22.82 -5.40 -7.22
CA MET A 273 22.37 -6.36 -6.22
C MET A 273 21.52 -5.70 -5.12
N ASN A 274 20.74 -6.51 -4.39
CA ASN A 274 20.00 -6.03 -3.22
C ASN A 274 20.91 -5.99 -1.96
N GLN A 275 20.30 -5.67 -0.80
CA GLN A 275 21.01 -5.64 0.49
C GLN A 275 21.59 -7.00 0.94
N TYR A 276 21.08 -8.10 0.37
CA TYR A 276 21.52 -9.46 0.66
C TYR A 276 22.56 -9.99 -0.34
N GLY A 277 23.03 -9.16 -1.28
CA GLY A 277 24.00 -9.56 -2.30
C GLY A 277 23.47 -10.57 -3.32
N LYS A 278 22.14 -10.68 -3.46
CA LYS A 278 21.47 -11.61 -4.38
C LYS A 278 20.46 -10.88 -5.26
N ARG A 279 20.32 -11.27 -6.52
CA ARG A 279 19.24 -10.77 -7.37
C ARG A 279 18.90 -11.76 -8.48
N ILE A 280 17.60 -11.97 -8.69
CA ILE A 280 17.11 -12.63 -9.91
C ILE A 280 17.00 -11.58 -11.00
N VAL A 281 17.57 -11.87 -12.17
CA VAL A 281 17.56 -11.02 -13.35
C VAL A 281 16.92 -11.82 -14.50
N ILE A 282 16.12 -11.15 -15.31
CA ILE A 282 15.56 -11.74 -16.53
C ILE A 282 16.35 -11.17 -17.70
N LEU A 283 16.98 -12.05 -18.48
CA LEU A 283 17.82 -11.69 -19.62
C LEU A 283 17.40 -12.51 -20.85
N PRO A 284 17.61 -12.01 -22.07
CA PRO A 284 17.50 -12.83 -23.27
C PRO A 284 18.37 -14.09 -23.17
N GLU A 285 17.96 -15.20 -23.76
CA GLU A 285 18.82 -16.37 -23.91
C GLU A 285 20.07 -16.00 -24.70
N GLY A 286 21.23 -16.36 -24.16
CA GLY A 286 22.52 -16.01 -24.74
C GLY A 286 23.65 -16.22 -23.75
N ILE A 287 24.89 -16.13 -24.24
CA ILE A 287 26.08 -16.30 -23.41
C ILE A 287 26.45 -14.94 -22.83
N TYR A 288 26.56 -14.92 -21.50
CA TYR A 288 26.96 -13.73 -20.74
C TYR A 288 28.27 -13.99 -19.99
N CYS A 289 29.17 -13.01 -20.04
CA CYS A 289 30.40 -13.03 -19.28
C CYS A 289 30.40 -11.88 -18.27
N VAL A 290 30.78 -12.16 -17.03
CA VAL A 290 30.96 -11.11 -16.02
C VAL A 290 32.24 -10.34 -16.34
N LYS A 291 32.10 -9.08 -16.75
CA LYS A 291 33.27 -8.23 -17.07
C LYS A 291 33.87 -7.66 -15.79
N ASN A 292 33.05 -6.92 -15.05
CA ASN A 292 33.45 -6.24 -13.81
C ASN A 292 32.36 -6.36 -12.75
N VAL A 293 32.77 -6.50 -11.49
CA VAL A 293 31.90 -6.30 -10.33
C VAL A 293 32.39 -5.06 -9.57
N VAL A 294 31.57 -4.02 -9.53
CA VAL A 294 31.87 -2.76 -8.87
C VAL A 294 31.14 -2.70 -7.53
N VAL A 295 31.89 -2.59 -6.45
CA VAL A 295 31.33 -2.42 -5.09
C VAL A 295 31.49 -0.95 -4.70
N TYR A 296 30.38 -0.23 -4.59
CA TYR A 296 30.39 1.16 -4.12
C TYR A 296 30.23 1.20 -2.60
N TRP A 297 31.27 1.66 -1.90
CA TRP A 297 31.17 2.03 -0.49
C TRP A 297 31.01 3.54 -0.39
N PHE A 298 29.79 4.00 -0.09
CA PHE A 298 29.55 5.39 0.31
C PHE A 298 29.51 5.46 1.83
N ASN A 299 30.59 5.93 2.44
CA ASN A 299 30.61 6.25 3.86
C ASN A 299 30.07 7.68 4.05
N ILE A 300 28.78 7.81 4.36
CA ILE A 300 28.12 9.11 4.60
C ILE A 300 28.63 9.77 5.91
N SER A 301 29.26 9.00 6.79
CA SER A 301 29.82 9.46 8.07
C SER A 301 31.11 10.28 7.91
N ALA A 302 31.76 10.23 6.74
CA ALA A 302 33.02 10.93 6.45
C ALA A 302 32.76 12.18 5.60
N LEU A 303 32.00 13.13 6.13
CA LEU A 303 31.82 14.47 5.52
C LEU A 303 32.99 15.43 5.80
N THR A 304 34.16 14.90 6.15
CA THR A 304 35.41 15.64 6.27
C THR A 304 36.44 15.09 5.29
N CYS A 305 36.60 15.81 4.17
CA CYS A 305 37.72 15.76 3.22
C CYS A 305 38.38 14.39 2.97
N CYS A 306 37.80 13.62 2.03
CA CYS A 306 38.49 12.91 0.93
C CYS A 306 37.58 11.79 0.41
N CYS A 307 36.94 11.99 -0.75
CA CYS A 307 36.29 10.90 -1.48
C CYS A 307 37.35 9.91 -1.96
N ARG A 308 37.63 8.88 -1.17
CA ARG A 308 38.53 7.79 -1.55
C ARG A 308 37.79 6.88 -2.54
N LYS A 309 37.99 7.09 -3.84
CA LYS A 309 37.63 6.09 -4.87
C LYS A 309 38.57 4.89 -4.70
N SER A 310 38.12 3.85 -4.00
CA SER A 310 38.73 2.52 -4.09
C SER A 310 37.81 1.62 -4.92
N GLY A 311 37.94 1.71 -6.24
CA GLY A 311 37.36 0.72 -7.14
C GLY A 311 38.30 -0.48 -7.20
N TYR A 312 37.88 -1.63 -6.68
CA TYR A 312 38.58 -2.89 -6.95
C TYR A 312 38.03 -3.46 -8.25
N ASN A 313 38.84 -3.47 -9.31
CA ASN A 313 38.56 -4.23 -10.53
C ASN A 313 38.89 -5.69 -10.23
N ILE A 314 37.87 -6.47 -9.86
CA ILE A 314 38.02 -7.93 -9.79
C ILE A 314 37.60 -8.45 -11.16
N THR A 315 38.58 -8.68 -12.03
CA THR A 315 38.40 -9.40 -13.29
C THR A 315 38.33 -10.90 -12.97
N GLY A 316 37.15 -11.48 -13.07
CA GLY A 316 36.96 -12.93 -13.01
C GLY A 316 36.24 -13.37 -14.27
N GLU A 317 36.94 -14.05 -15.18
CA GLU A 317 36.37 -14.61 -16.41
C GLU A 317 35.59 -15.89 -16.08
N ASN A 318 34.37 -15.71 -15.58
CA ASN A 318 33.40 -16.80 -15.49
C ASN A 318 32.26 -16.49 -16.46
N CYS A 319 32.29 -17.11 -17.65
CA CYS A 319 31.17 -17.09 -18.58
C CYS A 319 30.21 -18.22 -18.22
N PHE A 320 28.91 -17.97 -18.37
CA PHE A 320 27.86 -18.96 -18.13
C PHE A 320 26.96 -19.07 -19.37
N PRO A 321 26.52 -20.29 -19.74
CA PRO A 321 25.53 -20.51 -20.78
C PRO A 321 24.13 -20.07 -20.35
#